data_AF-A0A973MCB3-F1
#
_entry.id   AF-A0A973MCB3-F1
#
_cell.length_a   1.000
_cell.length_b   1.000
_cell.length_c   1.000
_cell.angle_alpha   90.00
_cell.angle_beta   90.00
_cell.angle_gamma   90.00
#
_symmetry.space_group_name_H-M   'P 1'
#
loop_
_entity.id
_entity.type
_entity.pdbx_description
1 polymer ?
#
loop_
_entity_poly.entity_id
_entity_poly.type
_entity_poly.pdbx_seq_one_letter_code
_entity_poly.pdbx_strand_id
1 'polypeptide(L)'
;MKALGLITVVAVLGAWLVWNAWNAFRLVTGARDGSWPRPMWWTRLCSVALFAGVAAWIRGLFATGLDTRKTCLFVHHERYDEAYRRTHGVEFDKIFPLHNMCNAHADLVPAWVNPTIAVCGVVALAAAAVLLWFVTAHAIRLSPPARKEHQS
;
A
#
# COMPACT_ATOMS: atom_id res chain seq x y z
N MET A 1 -2.80 30.80 8.30
CA MET A 1 -2.53 29.51 8.97
C MET A 1 -2.87 28.29 8.10
N LYS A 2 -4.08 28.19 7.50
CA LYS A 2 -4.46 27.04 6.63
C LYS A 2 -3.55 26.83 5.41
N ALA A 3 -3.13 27.92 4.76
CA ALA A 3 -2.23 27.86 3.60
C ALA A 3 -0.84 27.30 3.95
N LEU A 4 -0.30 27.66 5.12
CA LEU A 4 1.00 27.15 5.58
C LEU A 4 0.94 25.63 5.85
N GLY A 5 -0.13 25.17 6.51
CA GLY A 5 -0.34 23.75 6.78
C GLY A 5 -0.49 22.92 5.50
N LEU A 6 -1.23 23.44 4.50
CA LEU A 6 -1.36 22.79 3.20
C LEU A 6 -0.01 22.65 2.49
N ILE A 7 0.80 23.71 2.47
CA ILE A 7 2.13 23.71 1.85
C ILE A 7 3.04 22.66 2.53
N THR A 8 3.01 22.58 3.86
CA THR A 8 3.81 21.58 4.60
C THR A 8 3.38 20.16 4.25
N VAL A 9 2.08 19.88 4.19
CA VAL A 9 1.57 18.54 3.81
C VAL A 9 1.99 18.19 2.38
N VAL A 10 1.85 19.13 1.44
CA VAL A 10 2.27 18.92 0.05
C VAL A 10 3.78 18.70 -0.06
N ALA A 11 4.58 19.46 0.68
CA ALA A 11 6.04 19.30 0.69
C ALA A 11 6.46 17.93 1.27
N VAL A 12 5.82 17.48 2.35
CA VAL A 12 6.09 16.17 2.95
C VAL A 12 5.70 15.05 2.00
N LEU A 13 4.53 15.13 1.36
CA LEU A 13 4.08 14.14 0.38
C LEU A 13 4.99 14.12 -0.85
N GLY A 14 5.40 15.31 -1.34
CA GLY A 14 6.32 15.45 -2.45
C GLY A 14 7.68 14.84 -2.14
N ALA A 15 8.25 15.16 -0.97
CA ALA A 15 9.51 14.58 -0.51
C ALA A 15 9.41 13.06 -0.35
N TRP A 16 8.29 12.56 0.19
CA TRP A 16 8.05 11.13 0.33
C TRP A 16 7.92 10.42 -1.03
N LEU A 17 7.30 11.07 -2.02
CA LEU A 17 7.18 10.55 -3.37
C LEU A 17 8.53 10.51 -4.08
N VAL A 18 9.33 11.58 -3.98
CA VAL A 18 10.71 11.62 -4.53
C VAL A 18 11.59 10.56 -3.87
N TRP A 19 11.49 10.39 -2.55
CA TRP A 19 12.20 9.35 -1.81
C TRP A 19 11.82 7.93 -2.27
N ASN A 20 10.53 7.68 -2.48
CA ASN A 20 10.07 6.38 -3.01
C ASN A 20 10.49 6.16 -4.46
N ALA A 21 10.43 7.18 -5.31
CA ALA A 21 10.91 7.10 -6.69
C ALA A 21 12.42 6.78 -6.74
N TRP A 22 13.20 7.41 -5.86
CA TRP A 22 14.61 7.12 -5.70
C TRP A 22 14.86 5.68 -5.21
N ASN A 23 14.08 5.20 -4.24
CA ASN A 23 14.17 3.81 -3.78
C ASN A 23 13.75 2.81 -4.84
N ALA A 24 12.73 3.11 -5.65
CA ALA A 24 12.32 2.30 -6.80
C ALA A 24 13.43 2.24 -7.85
N PHE A 25 14.07 3.37 -8.17
CA PHE A 25 15.24 3.40 -9.03
C PHE A 25 16.37 2.51 -8.49
N ARG A 26 16.70 2.64 -7.19
CA ARG A 26 17.71 1.81 -6.52
C ARG A 26 17.34 0.32 -6.48
N LEU A 27 16.05 -0.02 -6.42
CA LEU A 27 15.57 -1.40 -6.50
C LEU A 27 15.81 -1.98 -7.90
N VAL A 28 15.49 -1.22 -8.95
CA VAL A 28 15.69 -1.63 -10.35
C VAL A 28 17.18 -1.78 -10.66
N THR A 29 18.02 -0.81 -10.28
CA THR A 29 19.47 -0.94 -10.47
C THR A 29 20.02 -2.10 -9.65
N GLY A 30 19.58 -2.23 -8.38
CA GLY A 30 20.03 -3.30 -7.50
C GLY A 30 19.62 -4.70 -7.98
N ALA A 31 18.48 -4.84 -8.66
CA ALA A 31 18.07 -6.09 -9.29
C ALA A 31 18.96 -6.45 -10.49
N ARG A 32 19.33 -5.45 -11.32
CA ARG A 32 20.25 -5.63 -12.45
C ARG A 32 21.66 -5.99 -11.99
N ASP A 33 22.12 -5.39 -10.90
CA ASP A 33 23.45 -5.62 -10.34
C ASP A 33 23.53 -6.92 -9.49
N GLY A 34 22.44 -7.69 -9.40
CA GLY A 34 22.40 -8.93 -8.62
C GLY A 34 22.45 -8.73 -7.10
N SER A 35 22.12 -7.55 -6.59
CA SER A 35 22.15 -7.21 -5.16
C SER A 35 20.92 -7.67 -4.35
N TRP A 36 19.99 -8.37 -5.00
CA TRP A 36 18.79 -8.97 -4.39
C TRP A 36 19.04 -9.89 -3.17
N PRO A 37 20.22 -10.53 -2.95
CA PRO A 37 20.47 -11.30 -1.74
C PRO A 37 20.69 -10.43 -0.50
N ARG A 38 20.85 -9.10 -0.65
CA ARG A 38 21.12 -8.23 0.49
C ARG A 38 19.84 -7.87 1.23
N PRO A 39 19.81 -7.90 2.58
CA PRO A 39 18.60 -7.59 3.35
C PRO A 39 18.10 -6.16 3.10
N MET A 40 19.01 -5.21 2.82
CA MET A 40 18.66 -3.82 2.50
C MET A 40 17.85 -3.67 1.20
N TRP A 41 17.96 -4.62 0.26
CA TRP A 41 17.14 -4.61 -0.95
C TRP A 41 15.69 -4.97 -0.63
N TRP A 42 15.47 -5.98 0.21
CA TRP A 42 14.14 -6.40 0.65
C TRP A 42 13.45 -5.37 1.56
N THR A 43 14.19 -4.65 2.41
CA THR A 43 13.60 -3.54 3.19
C THR A 43 13.11 -2.41 2.29
N ARG A 44 13.87 -2.04 1.25
CA ARG A 44 13.46 -1.06 0.26
C ARG A 44 12.23 -1.52 -0.52
N LEU A 45 12.19 -2.79 -0.93
CA LEU A 45 11.06 -3.35 -1.66
C LEU A 45 9.78 -3.31 -0.82
N CYS A 46 9.87 -3.74 0.44
CA CYS A 46 8.76 -3.69 1.39
C CYS A 46 8.26 -2.24 1.58
N SER A 47 9.17 -1.29 1.79
CA SER A 47 8.81 0.12 1.98
C SER A 47 8.12 0.73 0.76
N VAL A 48 8.64 0.46 -0.45
CA VAL A 48 8.05 0.98 -1.70
C VAL A 48 6.69 0.34 -1.97
N ALA A 49 6.56 -0.98 -1.75
CA ALA A 49 5.29 -1.69 -1.92
C ALA A 49 4.22 -1.17 -0.95
N LEU A 50 4.56 -1.01 0.34
CA LEU A 50 3.63 -0.44 1.32
C LEU A 50 3.21 0.99 0.96
N PHE A 51 4.17 1.83 0.55
CA PHE A 51 3.85 3.20 0.13
C PHE A 51 2.90 3.22 -1.08
N ALA A 52 3.18 2.44 -2.11
CA ALA A 52 2.34 2.35 -3.29
C ALA A 52 0.94 1.81 -2.97
N GLY A 53 0.85 0.78 -2.11
CA GLY A 53 -0.42 0.23 -1.64
C GLY A 53 -1.25 1.25 -0.86
N VAL A 54 -0.63 1.98 0.07
CA VAL A 54 -1.29 3.04 0.86
C VAL A 54 -1.72 4.19 -0.05
N ALA A 55 -0.89 4.61 -0.99
CA ALA A 55 -1.24 5.67 -1.95
C ALA A 55 -2.43 5.26 -2.83
N ALA A 56 -2.46 4.01 -3.30
CA ALA A 56 -3.59 3.47 -4.05
C ALA A 56 -4.87 3.40 -3.19
N TRP A 57 -4.75 2.97 -1.93
CA TRP A 57 -5.87 2.94 -0.99
C TRP A 57 -6.44 4.35 -0.71
N ILE A 58 -5.56 5.32 -0.43
CA ILE A 58 -5.93 6.74 -0.28
C ILE A 58 -6.63 7.25 -1.55
N ARG A 59 -6.10 6.94 -2.72
CA ARG A 59 -6.69 7.34 -4.02
C ARG A 59 -8.09 6.75 -4.22
N GLY A 60 -8.31 5.51 -3.80
CA GLY A 60 -9.63 4.88 -3.80
C GLY A 60 -10.58 5.56 -2.82
N LEU A 61 -10.13 5.83 -1.59
CA LEU A 61 -10.94 6.46 -0.55
C LEU A 61 -11.41 7.87 -0.96
N PHE A 62 -10.55 8.64 -1.62
CA PHE A 62 -10.90 9.96 -2.16
C PHE A 62 -11.70 9.92 -3.46
N ALA A 63 -11.79 8.78 -4.15
CA ALA A 63 -12.62 8.67 -5.37
C ALA A 63 -14.12 8.85 -5.07
N THR A 64 -14.52 8.58 -3.82
CA THR A 64 -15.87 8.70 -3.29
C THR A 64 -16.44 10.13 -3.32
N GLY A 65 -15.56 11.14 -3.25
CA GLY A 65 -15.91 12.56 -3.11
C GLY A 65 -16.61 12.90 -1.78
N LEU A 66 -16.74 14.19 -1.48
CA LEU A 66 -17.49 14.69 -0.29
C LEU A 66 -19.00 14.45 -0.41
N ASP A 67 -19.51 14.41 -1.65
CA ASP A 67 -20.92 14.20 -1.96
C ASP A 67 -21.01 13.23 -3.15
N THR A 68 -21.17 11.94 -2.84
CA THR A 68 -21.16 10.87 -3.84
C THR A 68 -22.24 11.06 -4.90
N ARG A 69 -23.40 11.63 -4.54
CA ARG A 69 -24.45 11.95 -5.53
C ARG A 69 -23.93 12.94 -6.57
N LYS A 70 -23.27 14.02 -6.13
CA LYS A 70 -22.69 15.01 -7.05
C LYS A 70 -21.56 14.42 -7.86
N THR A 71 -20.70 13.61 -7.27
CA THR A 71 -19.59 12.95 -7.99
C THR A 71 -20.13 12.03 -9.08
N CYS A 72 -21.15 11.23 -8.80
CA CYS A 72 -21.82 10.39 -9.80
C CYS A 72 -22.39 11.21 -10.95
N LEU A 73 -23.22 12.22 -10.66
CA LEU A 73 -23.95 12.96 -11.68
C LEU A 73 -23.08 13.93 -12.50
N PHE A 74 -22.12 14.59 -11.85
CA PHE A 74 -21.37 15.70 -12.46
C PHE A 74 -19.92 15.36 -12.82
N VAL A 75 -19.27 14.40 -12.15
CA VAL A 75 -17.89 14.02 -12.46
C VAL A 75 -17.83 12.81 -13.37
N HIS A 76 -18.65 11.79 -13.08
CA HIS A 76 -18.69 10.55 -13.87
C HIS A 76 -19.85 10.48 -14.86
N HIS A 77 -20.79 11.44 -14.81
CA HIS A 77 -21.99 11.49 -15.66
C HIS A 77 -22.85 10.22 -15.59
N GLU A 78 -22.85 9.57 -14.43
CA GLU A 78 -23.56 8.32 -14.16
C GLU A 78 -24.84 8.57 -13.36
N ARG A 79 -25.86 7.72 -13.58
CA ARG A 79 -27.10 7.80 -12.82
C ARG A 79 -26.84 7.39 -11.37
N TYR A 80 -27.22 8.26 -10.44
CA TYR A 80 -27.20 7.96 -9.02
C TYR A 80 -28.44 7.13 -8.63
N ASP A 81 -28.24 5.89 -8.20
CA ASP A 81 -29.30 4.99 -7.75
C ASP A 81 -29.33 4.88 -6.22
N GLU A 82 -30.27 5.60 -5.60
CA GLU A 82 -30.44 5.59 -4.15
C GLU A 82 -30.93 4.25 -3.60
N ALA A 83 -31.80 3.56 -4.32
CA ALA A 83 -32.38 2.30 -3.85
C ALA A 83 -31.32 1.21 -3.83
N TYR A 84 -30.48 1.15 -4.87
CA TYR A 84 -29.32 0.27 -4.93
C TYR A 84 -28.33 0.55 -3.78
N ARG A 85 -28.01 1.82 -3.52
CA ARG A 85 -27.05 2.16 -2.46
C ARG A 85 -27.56 1.88 -1.06
N ARG A 86 -28.87 2.06 -0.79
CA ARG A 86 -29.45 1.71 0.51
C ARG A 86 -29.44 0.21 0.76
N THR A 87 -29.64 -0.59 -0.29
CA THR A 87 -29.64 -2.06 -0.18
C THR A 87 -28.22 -2.64 -0.06
N HIS A 88 -27.21 -2.00 -0.67
CA HIS A 88 -25.81 -2.47 -0.69
C HIS A 88 -24.88 -1.64 0.20
N GLY A 89 -25.41 -0.81 1.11
CA GLY A 89 -24.62 0.13 1.92
C GLY A 89 -23.46 -0.53 2.68
N VAL A 90 -23.69 -1.75 3.19
CA VAL A 90 -22.69 -2.54 3.94
C VAL A 90 -21.47 -2.89 3.09
N GLU A 91 -21.61 -2.97 1.77
CA GLU A 91 -20.48 -3.26 0.88
C GLU A 91 -19.54 -2.06 0.72
N PHE A 92 -20.03 -0.84 0.90
CA PHE A 92 -19.24 0.39 0.77
C PHE A 92 -18.42 0.72 2.02
N ASP A 93 -18.73 0.09 3.15
CA ASP A 93 -17.99 0.26 4.42
C ASP A 93 -16.77 -0.67 4.53
N LYS A 94 -16.56 -1.54 3.53
CA LYS A 94 -15.43 -2.49 3.52
C LYS A 94 -14.11 -1.75 3.31
N ILE A 95 -13.12 -2.06 4.16
CA ILE A 95 -11.76 -1.51 4.06
C ILE A 95 -11.00 -2.07 2.84
N PHE A 96 -11.40 -3.25 2.34
CA PHE A 96 -10.96 -3.86 1.09
C PHE A 96 -11.91 -5.01 0.70
N PRO A 97 -12.21 -5.24 -0.61
CA PRO A 97 -11.93 -4.35 -1.74
C PRO A 97 -12.67 -3.03 -1.61
N LEU A 98 -12.05 -1.94 -2.08
CA LEU A 98 -12.70 -0.63 -2.09
C LEU A 98 -13.72 -0.60 -3.22
N HIS A 99 -14.98 -0.36 -2.86
CA HIS A 99 -16.07 -0.11 -3.78
C HIS A 99 -16.87 1.08 -3.32
N ASN A 100 -17.27 1.91 -4.27
CA ASN A 100 -18.28 2.92 -4.04
C ASN A 100 -19.10 3.09 -5.32
N MET A 101 -20.26 2.46 -5.37
CA MET A 101 -21.02 2.38 -6.63
C MET A 101 -22.05 3.51 -6.77
N CYS A 102 -22.15 4.09 -7.97
CA CYS A 102 -23.25 4.98 -8.36
C CYS A 102 -24.54 4.20 -8.62
N ASN A 103 -24.41 3.05 -9.27
CA ASN A 103 -25.47 2.12 -9.65
C ASN A 103 -24.85 0.71 -9.78
N ALA A 104 -25.63 -0.30 -10.19
CA ALA A 104 -25.16 -1.68 -10.30
C ALA A 104 -23.98 -1.92 -11.28
N HIS A 105 -23.64 -0.94 -12.12
CA HIS A 105 -22.65 -1.07 -13.18
C HIS A 105 -21.49 -0.07 -13.09
N ALA A 106 -21.66 1.02 -12.34
CA ALA A 106 -20.67 2.10 -12.26
C ALA A 106 -20.08 2.22 -10.85
N ASP A 107 -18.79 1.95 -10.73
CA ASP A 107 -17.99 2.17 -9.52
C ASP A 107 -17.17 3.47 -9.65
N LEU A 108 -17.17 4.30 -8.62
CA LEU A 108 -16.30 5.48 -8.54
C LEU A 108 -14.85 5.08 -8.33
N VAL A 109 -14.59 3.93 -7.71
CA VAL A 109 -13.23 3.46 -7.46
C VAL A 109 -12.64 2.96 -8.79
N PRO A 110 -11.49 3.52 -9.24
CA PRO A 110 -10.87 3.07 -10.48
C PRO A 110 -10.51 1.58 -10.41
N ALA A 111 -10.75 0.84 -11.50
CA ALA A 111 -10.53 -0.60 -11.58
C ALA A 111 -9.10 -1.07 -11.26
N TRP A 112 -8.11 -0.18 -11.36
CA TRP A 112 -6.70 -0.49 -11.06
C TRP A 112 -6.36 -0.42 -9.56
N VAL A 113 -7.17 0.26 -8.72
CA VAL A 113 -6.87 0.48 -7.30
C VAL A 113 -6.79 -0.83 -6.53
N ASN A 114 -7.84 -1.66 -6.60
CA ASN A 114 -7.90 -2.93 -5.87
C ASN A 114 -6.80 -3.92 -6.27
N PRO A 115 -6.54 -4.15 -7.59
CA PRO A 115 -5.40 -4.96 -8.02
C PRO A 115 -4.05 -4.42 -7.51
N THR A 116 -3.88 -3.09 -7.50
CA THR A 116 -2.62 -2.48 -7.02
C THR A 116 -2.39 -2.74 -5.54
N ILE A 117 -3.43 -2.55 -4.72
CA ILE A 117 -3.36 -2.83 -3.27
C ILE A 117 -3.05 -4.31 -3.03
N ALA A 118 -3.72 -5.22 -3.75
CA ALA A 118 -3.50 -6.65 -3.62
C ALA A 118 -2.05 -7.05 -3.97
N VAL A 119 -1.55 -6.59 -5.13
CA VAL A 119 -0.18 -6.87 -5.57
C VAL A 119 0.84 -6.29 -4.59
N CYS A 120 0.65 -5.04 -4.14
CA CYS A 120 1.53 -4.40 -3.17
C CYS A 120 1.54 -5.16 -1.84
N GLY A 121 0.38 -5.63 -1.37
CA GLY A 121 0.27 -6.45 -0.16
C GLY A 121 1.04 -7.77 -0.28
N VAL A 122 0.89 -8.48 -1.40
CA VAL A 122 1.63 -9.74 -1.65
C VAL A 122 3.14 -9.49 -1.68
N VAL A 123 3.60 -8.43 -2.37
CA VAL A 123 5.02 -8.07 -2.44
C VAL A 123 5.57 -7.70 -1.06
N ALA A 124 4.83 -6.92 -0.27
CA ALA A 124 5.23 -6.54 1.08
C ALA A 124 5.33 -7.77 2.01
N LEU A 125 4.38 -8.71 1.94
CA LEU A 125 4.41 -9.95 2.71
C LEU A 125 5.58 -10.84 2.31
N ALA A 126 5.84 -10.99 1.01
CA ALA A 126 6.99 -11.75 0.52
C ALA A 126 8.31 -11.14 1.01
N ALA A 127 8.45 -9.81 0.92
CA ALA A 127 9.63 -9.11 1.41
C ALA A 127 9.80 -9.25 2.93
N ALA A 128 8.72 -9.16 3.70
CA ALA A 128 8.73 -9.36 5.15
C ALA A 128 9.16 -10.79 5.52
N ALA A 129 8.66 -11.81 4.82
CA ALA A 129 9.05 -13.20 5.04
C ALA A 129 10.55 -13.42 4.81
N VAL A 130 11.12 -12.83 3.74
CA VAL A 130 12.55 -12.91 3.47
C VAL A 130 13.38 -12.18 4.53
N LEU A 131 12.92 -11.02 5.01
CA LEU A 131 13.59 -10.31 6.10
C LEU A 131 13.57 -11.09 7.40
N LEU A 132 12.43 -11.71 7.74
CA LEU A 132 12.32 -12.60 8.90
C LEU A 132 13.29 -13.78 8.79
N TRP A 133 13.43 -14.37 7.59
CA TRP A 133 14.42 -15.42 7.33
C TRP A 133 15.87 -14.95 7.59
N PHE A 134 16.24 -13.74 7.15
CA PHE A 134 17.57 -13.19 7.45
C PHE A 134 17.80 -13.02 8.95
N VAL A 135 16.80 -12.52 9.68
CA VAL A 135 16.87 -12.32 11.12
C VAL A 135 17.02 -13.66 11.86
N THR A 136 16.20 -14.67 11.52
CA THR A 136 16.27 -15.98 12.16
C THR A 136 17.58 -16.70 11.84
N ALA A 137 18.03 -16.67 10.59
CA ALA A 137 19.31 -17.24 10.19
C ALA A 137 20.49 -16.58 10.92
N HIS A 138 20.44 -15.26 11.13
CA HIS A 138 21.46 -14.54 11.89
C HIS A 138 21.42 -14.90 13.39
N ALA A 139 20.23 -14.99 13.98
CA ALA A 139 20.06 -15.37 15.39
C ALA A 139 20.58 -16.79 15.67
N ILE A 140 20.27 -17.76 14.79
CA ILE A 140 20.74 -19.15 14.91
C ILE A 140 22.28 -19.22 14.85
N ARG A 141 22.91 -18.41 13.98
CA ARG A 141 24.38 -18.35 13.88
C ARG A 141 25.04 -17.72 15.11
N LEU A 142 24.34 -16.81 15.78
CA LEU A 142 24.83 -16.13 16.98
C LEU A 142 24.56 -16.89 18.27
N SER A 143 23.58 -17.80 18.30
CA SER A 143 23.35 -18.65 19.46
C SER A 143 24.60 -19.50 19.73
N PRO A 144 25.35 -19.24 20.81
CA PRO A 144 26.48 -20.08 21.19
C PRO A 144 25.94 -21.49 21.47
N PRO A 145 26.69 -22.56 21.16
CA PRO A 145 26.28 -23.90 21.57
C PRO A 145 26.07 -23.88 23.08
N ALA A 146 24.86 -24.28 23.52
CA ALA A 146 24.53 -24.40 24.93
C ALA A 146 25.66 -25.20 25.59
N ARG A 147 26.45 -24.52 26.44
CA ARG A 147 27.52 -25.12 27.22
C ARG A 147 26.87 -26.24 28.02
N LYS A 148 27.03 -27.47 27.56
CA LYS A 148 26.77 -28.65 28.37
C LYS A 148 27.78 -28.61 29.50
N GLU A 149 27.42 -27.98 30.61
CA GLU A 149 28.10 -28.25 31.88
C GLU A 149 27.76 -29.68 32.28
N HIS A 150 28.53 -30.61 31.73
CA HIS A 150 28.68 -31.93 32.30
C HIS A 150 29.50 -31.78 33.57
N GLN A 151 28.83 -32.02 34.70
CA GLN A 151 29.28 -32.85 35.82
C GLN A 151 30.79 -32.94 36.05
N SER A 152 31.22 -32.38 37.18
CA SER A 152 32.22 -33.00 38.06
C SER A 152 31.86 -32.70 39.50
#